data_AF-A0A533S0A7-F1
#
_entry.id   AF-A0A533S0A7-F1
#
_cell.length_a   1.000
_cell.length_b   1.000
_cell.length_c   1.000
_cell.angle_alpha   90.00
_cell.angle_beta   90.00
_cell.angle_gamma   90.00
#
_symmetry.space_group_name_H-M   'P 1'
#
loop_
_entity.id
_entity.type
_entity.pdbx_description
1 polymer ?
#
loop_
_entity_poly.entity_id
_entity_poly.type
_entity_poly.pdbx_seq_one_letter_code
_entity_poly.pdbx_strand_id
1 'polypeptide(L)'
;VHYLTFGALPEMDSLHRPLFAFGELIHNNCERRGHFDRGEFVRAWGDAGHRAGWCLYQMGCKGPITSQNCPIVRYNDGTNWPIGAGHPCIGCAEPDFWDRPTYVPIQLDAFTPPITYPSVAAATDGITAEGAAITGGAVGAVVGATLAFGYMVMTNRAKHIEPAINHEEPPEDGGHADD
;
A
#
# COMPACT_ATOMS: atom_id res chain seq x y z
N VAL A 1 11.26 -26.36 -7.72
CA VAL A 1 11.91 -27.55 -7.13
C VAL A 1 12.78 -27.08 -5.96
N HIS A 2 12.33 -27.23 -4.70
CA HIS A 2 13.03 -26.66 -3.53
C HIS A 2 13.87 -27.71 -2.78
N TYR A 3 13.23 -28.78 -2.30
CA TYR A 3 13.88 -29.81 -1.48
C TYR A 3 15.08 -30.48 -2.16
N LEU A 4 14.96 -30.83 -3.46
CA LEU A 4 16.08 -31.45 -4.19
C LEU A 4 17.27 -30.50 -4.38
N THR A 5 17.01 -29.19 -4.43
CA THR A 5 18.05 -28.18 -4.67
C THR A 5 18.75 -27.79 -3.37
N PHE A 6 18.00 -27.69 -2.27
CA PHE A 6 18.48 -27.12 -1.01
C PHE A 6 18.56 -28.12 0.16
N GLY A 7 18.09 -29.35 -0.01
CA GLY A 7 18.07 -30.37 1.04
C GLY A 7 17.12 -30.08 2.21
N ALA A 8 16.23 -29.08 2.08
CA ALA A 8 15.34 -28.62 3.13
C ALA A 8 13.93 -28.30 2.62
N LEU A 9 12.94 -28.41 3.51
CA LEU A 9 11.58 -27.91 3.24
C LEU A 9 11.59 -26.37 3.17
N PRO A 10 10.71 -25.76 2.36
CA PRO A 10 10.55 -24.31 2.36
C PRO A 10 9.93 -23.85 3.69
N GLU A 11 9.95 -22.54 3.93
CA GLU A 11 9.19 -21.95 5.03
C GLU A 11 7.69 -22.24 4.86
N MET A 12 7.00 -22.46 5.98
CA MET A 12 5.59 -22.88 6.01
C MET A 12 4.78 -22.05 6.99
N ASP A 13 3.47 -21.95 6.75
CA ASP A 13 2.51 -21.38 7.68
C ASP A 13 2.15 -22.37 8.82
N SER A 14 1.23 -21.96 9.70
CA SER A 14 0.76 -22.77 10.84
C SER A 14 -0.02 -24.02 10.43
N LEU A 15 -0.45 -24.13 9.17
CA LEU A 15 -1.08 -25.32 8.60
C LEU A 15 -0.07 -26.20 7.84
N HIS A 16 1.23 -25.91 7.97
CA HIS A 16 2.33 -26.57 7.26
C HIS A 16 2.22 -26.43 5.74
N ARG A 17 1.71 -25.30 5.24
CA ARG A 17 1.62 -24.99 3.81
C ARG A 17 2.78 -24.08 3.38
N PRO A 18 3.48 -24.33 2.25
CA PRO A 18 4.61 -23.51 1.83
C PRO A 18 4.26 -22.03 1.60
N LEU A 19 5.01 -21.11 2.21
CA LEU A 19 4.70 -19.67 2.18
C LEU A 19 4.73 -19.07 0.77
N PHE A 20 5.57 -19.58 -0.15
CA PHE A 20 5.59 -19.09 -1.53
C PHE A 20 4.25 -19.29 -2.27
N ALA A 21 3.41 -20.21 -1.80
CA ALA A 21 2.11 -20.50 -2.39
C ALA A 21 0.93 -20.06 -1.52
N PHE A 22 1.08 -20.02 -0.19
CA PHE A 22 0.00 -19.77 0.77
C PHE A 22 0.27 -18.59 1.71
N GLY A 23 1.35 -17.83 1.50
CA GLY A 23 1.78 -16.76 2.42
C GLY A 23 0.89 -15.51 2.39
N GLU A 24 0.04 -15.35 1.38
CA GLU A 24 -0.82 -14.16 1.21
C GLU A 24 -2.25 -14.54 0.84
N LEU A 25 -3.19 -13.69 1.23
CA LEU A 25 -4.58 -13.79 0.82
C LEU A 25 -4.72 -13.50 -0.68
N ILE A 26 -5.58 -14.26 -1.37
CA ILE A 26 -5.92 -14.04 -2.79
C ILE A 26 -6.33 -12.58 -3.02
N HIS A 27 -7.10 -11.98 -2.11
CA HIS A 27 -7.61 -10.63 -2.28
C HIS A 27 -6.54 -9.52 -2.27
N ASN A 28 -5.37 -9.79 -1.66
CA ASN A 28 -4.27 -8.82 -1.63
C ASN A 28 -3.57 -8.71 -2.99
N ASN A 29 -3.60 -9.77 -3.80
CA ASN A 29 -2.93 -9.84 -5.09
C ASN A 29 -3.90 -9.94 -6.28
N CYS A 30 -5.21 -9.76 -6.04
CA CYS A 30 -6.24 -9.89 -7.08
C CYS A 30 -6.30 -8.67 -8.00
N GLU A 31 -6.28 -8.89 -9.32
CA GLU A 31 -6.36 -7.81 -10.32
C GLU A 31 -7.67 -7.03 -10.27
N ARG A 32 -8.74 -7.60 -9.68
CA ARG A 32 -10.04 -6.93 -9.51
C ARG A 32 -10.13 -6.08 -8.24
N ARG A 33 -9.05 -5.95 -7.45
CA ARG A 33 -9.04 -5.19 -6.19
C ARG A 33 -9.44 -3.74 -6.38
N GLY A 34 -8.97 -3.08 -7.44
CA GLY A 34 -9.38 -1.70 -7.73
C GLY A 34 -10.89 -1.53 -7.94
N HIS A 35 -11.57 -2.54 -8.52
CA HIS A 35 -13.04 -2.53 -8.63
C HIS A 35 -13.72 -2.69 -7.26
N PHE A 36 -13.16 -3.54 -6.39
CA PHE A 36 -13.64 -3.69 -5.02
C PHE A 36 -13.58 -2.34 -4.28
N ASP A 37 -12.44 -1.66 -4.33
CA ASP A 37 -12.22 -0.39 -3.61
C ASP A 37 -13.13 0.74 -4.13
N ARG A 38 -13.53 0.71 -5.41
CA ARG A 38 -14.48 1.66 -6.02
C ARG A 38 -15.96 1.29 -5.85
N GLY A 39 -16.27 0.16 -5.22
CA GLY A 39 -17.65 -0.32 -5.09
C GLY A 39 -18.28 -0.84 -6.38
N GLU A 40 -17.44 -1.19 -7.37
CA GLU A 40 -17.85 -1.76 -8.65
C GLU A 40 -17.99 -3.28 -8.53
N PHE A 41 -19.23 -3.72 -8.33
CA PHE A 41 -19.56 -5.13 -8.07
C PHE A 41 -20.44 -5.74 -9.13
N VAL A 42 -20.16 -7.01 -9.43
CA VAL A 42 -21.08 -7.90 -10.14
C VAL A 42 -22.22 -8.28 -9.20
N ARG A 43 -23.46 -8.21 -9.68
CA ARG A 43 -24.68 -8.52 -8.91
C ARG A 43 -25.51 -9.63 -9.54
N ALA A 44 -25.34 -9.86 -10.84
CA ALA A 44 -25.95 -10.96 -11.56
C ALA A 44 -25.01 -11.50 -12.64
N TRP A 45 -25.10 -12.80 -12.91
CA TRP A 45 -24.34 -13.42 -13.98
C TRP A 45 -24.71 -12.81 -15.33
N GLY A 46 -23.71 -12.20 -15.97
CA GLY A 46 -23.86 -11.60 -17.29
C GLY A 46 -24.29 -10.12 -17.29
N ASP A 47 -24.43 -9.51 -16.10
CA ASP A 47 -24.66 -8.07 -16.02
C ASP A 47 -23.48 -7.24 -16.60
N ALA A 48 -23.67 -5.92 -16.70
CA ALA A 48 -22.66 -5.03 -17.26
C ALA A 48 -21.32 -5.11 -16.49
N GLY A 49 -21.37 -5.24 -15.17
CA GLY A 49 -20.18 -5.41 -14.33
C GLY A 49 -19.47 -6.73 -14.59
N HIS A 50 -20.21 -7.82 -14.74
CA HIS A 50 -19.66 -9.14 -15.02
C HIS A 50 -18.91 -9.13 -16.35
N ARG A 51 -19.53 -8.57 -17.39
CA ARG A 51 -18.94 -8.44 -18.73
C ARG A 51 -17.76 -7.46 -18.75
N ALA A 52 -17.72 -6.50 -17.82
CA ALA A 52 -16.63 -5.54 -17.66
C ALA A 52 -15.51 -6.01 -16.70
N GLY A 53 -15.62 -7.21 -16.12
CA GLY A 53 -14.59 -7.75 -15.22
C GLY A 53 -14.58 -7.15 -13.81
N TRP A 54 -15.71 -6.62 -13.33
CA TRP A 54 -15.84 -6.04 -11.99
C TRP A 54 -15.70 -7.06 -10.86
N CYS A 55 -15.61 -6.58 -9.62
CA CYS A 55 -15.37 -7.44 -8.46
C CYS A 55 -16.53 -8.39 -8.20
N LEU A 56 -16.19 -9.66 -7.90
CA LEU A 56 -17.14 -10.76 -7.65
C LEU A 56 -17.49 -10.92 -6.16
N TYR A 57 -17.16 -9.96 -5.31
CA TYR A 57 -17.43 -10.03 -3.87
C TYR A 57 -18.91 -10.26 -3.57
N GLN A 58 -19.81 -9.47 -4.20
CA GLN A 58 -21.27 -9.62 -4.03
C GLN A 58 -21.82 -10.93 -4.63
N MET A 59 -21.01 -11.64 -5.43
CA MET A 59 -21.33 -12.98 -5.95
C MET A 59 -20.84 -14.12 -5.04
N GLY A 60 -20.26 -13.80 -3.86
CA GLY A 60 -19.84 -14.79 -2.87
C GLY A 60 -18.34 -15.12 -2.85
N CYS A 61 -17.50 -14.30 -3.47
CA CYS A 61 -16.05 -14.54 -3.52
C CYS A 61 -15.41 -14.67 -2.13
N LYS A 62 -14.71 -15.80 -1.90
CA LYS A 62 -13.96 -16.11 -0.67
C LYS A 62 -12.49 -15.66 -0.69
N GLY A 63 -12.07 -14.99 -1.75
CA GLY A 63 -10.70 -14.47 -1.88
C GLY A 63 -10.17 -13.69 -0.67
N PRO A 64 -10.98 -12.92 0.08
CA PRO A 64 -10.50 -12.21 1.28
C PRO A 64 -10.21 -13.09 2.50
N ILE A 65 -10.56 -14.38 2.46
CA ILE A 65 -10.28 -15.34 3.55
C ILE A 65 -9.55 -16.60 3.05
N THR A 66 -8.98 -16.55 1.84
CA THR A 66 -8.31 -17.71 1.24
C THR A 66 -6.88 -17.36 0.88
N SER A 67 -5.95 -18.12 1.42
CA SER A 67 -4.52 -17.99 1.18
C SER A 67 -4.08 -18.93 0.05
N GLN A 68 -3.76 -18.38 -1.11
CA GLN A 68 -3.28 -19.11 -2.28
C GLN A 68 -2.69 -18.15 -3.32
N ASN A 69 -1.78 -18.63 -4.14
CA ASN A 69 -1.12 -17.85 -5.20
C ASN A 69 -1.87 -17.85 -6.54
N CYS A 70 -3.14 -18.29 -6.59
CA CYS A 70 -3.98 -18.32 -7.80
C CYS A 70 -3.93 -17.03 -8.65
N PRO A 71 -4.02 -15.80 -8.10
CA PRO A 71 -3.98 -14.59 -8.93
C PRO A 71 -2.60 -14.34 -9.57
N ILE A 72 -1.52 -14.87 -8.96
CA ILE A 72 -0.13 -14.66 -9.39
C ILE A 72 0.28 -15.73 -10.41
N VAL A 73 0.24 -17.01 -10.03
CA VAL A 73 0.74 -18.11 -10.89
C VAL A 73 -0.33 -18.63 -11.85
N ARG A 74 -1.61 -18.45 -11.48
CA ARG A 74 -2.78 -18.94 -12.22
C ARG A 74 -2.72 -20.46 -12.44
N TYR A 75 -3.52 -20.97 -13.36
CA TYR A 75 -3.57 -22.37 -13.76
C TYR A 75 -3.22 -22.50 -15.24
N ASN A 76 -2.73 -23.69 -15.60
CA ASN A 76 -2.38 -24.06 -16.97
C ASN A 76 -1.33 -23.11 -17.58
N ASP A 77 -0.15 -23.05 -16.95
CA ASP A 77 0.98 -22.23 -17.42
C ASP A 77 0.62 -20.74 -17.58
N GLY A 78 0.02 -20.17 -16.52
CA GLY A 78 -0.37 -18.75 -16.52
C GLY A 78 -1.65 -18.42 -17.29
N THR A 79 -2.32 -19.40 -17.90
CA THR A 79 -3.49 -19.17 -18.76
C THR A 79 -4.60 -18.41 -18.04
N ASN A 80 -5.18 -18.99 -16.97
CA ASN A 80 -6.28 -18.35 -16.26
C ASN A 80 -6.50 -18.95 -14.86
N TRP A 81 -7.48 -18.41 -14.13
CA TRP A 81 -7.86 -18.82 -12.79
C TRP A 81 -9.36 -18.50 -12.59
N PRO A 82 -10.03 -19.01 -11.54
CA PRO A 82 -11.50 -18.91 -11.43
C PRO A 82 -12.05 -17.49 -11.56
N ILE A 83 -11.46 -16.52 -10.86
CA ILE A 83 -11.90 -15.11 -10.91
C ILE A 83 -11.57 -14.49 -12.26
N GLY A 84 -10.41 -14.79 -12.85
CA GLY A 84 -10.10 -14.36 -14.22
C GLY A 84 -11.09 -14.90 -15.25
N ALA A 85 -11.66 -16.08 -15.02
CA ALA A 85 -12.72 -16.69 -15.82
C ALA A 85 -14.14 -16.19 -15.49
N GLY A 86 -14.31 -15.32 -14.49
CA GLY A 86 -15.60 -14.73 -14.10
C GLY A 86 -16.34 -15.42 -12.96
N HIS A 87 -15.78 -16.49 -12.37
CA HIS A 87 -16.39 -17.19 -11.23
C HIS A 87 -15.73 -16.78 -9.89
N PRO A 88 -16.50 -16.54 -8.82
CA PRO A 88 -15.94 -16.23 -7.51
C PRO A 88 -15.03 -17.35 -7.00
N CYS A 89 -14.00 -16.97 -6.23
CA CYS A 89 -13.22 -17.94 -5.45
C CYS A 89 -14.15 -18.64 -4.46
N ILE A 90 -14.09 -19.97 -4.42
CA ILE A 90 -14.89 -20.79 -3.49
C ILE A 90 -14.16 -21.11 -2.18
N GLY A 91 -12.87 -20.77 -2.10
CA GLY A 91 -12.03 -21.02 -0.92
C GLY A 91 -11.48 -22.44 -0.80
N CYS A 92 -11.34 -23.18 -1.91
CA CYS A 92 -10.97 -24.61 -1.90
C CYS A 92 -9.63 -24.96 -1.24
N ALA A 93 -8.78 -23.97 -0.98
CA ALA A 93 -7.49 -24.15 -0.33
C ALA A 93 -7.52 -23.93 1.20
N GLU A 94 -8.68 -23.56 1.75
CA GLU A 94 -8.88 -23.40 3.18
C GLU A 94 -9.59 -24.61 3.78
N PRO A 95 -9.31 -24.92 5.06
CA PRO A 95 -10.09 -25.88 5.82
C PRO A 95 -11.59 -25.56 5.79
N ASP A 96 -12.41 -26.62 5.75
CA ASP A 96 -13.87 -26.57 5.89
C ASP A 96 -14.57 -25.65 4.88
N PHE A 97 -13.97 -25.44 3.70
CA PHE A 97 -14.54 -24.53 2.71
C PHE A 97 -15.93 -24.96 2.21
N TRP A 98 -16.22 -26.26 2.24
CA TRP A 98 -17.52 -26.82 1.88
C TRP A 98 -18.64 -26.43 2.86
N ASP A 99 -18.31 -26.09 4.11
CA ASP A 99 -19.29 -25.68 5.12
C ASP A 99 -19.72 -24.23 4.93
N ARG A 100 -19.03 -23.48 4.06
CA ARG A 100 -19.37 -22.10 3.72
C ARG A 100 -20.22 -22.07 2.44
N PRO A 101 -21.37 -21.39 2.45
CA PRO A 101 -22.19 -21.26 1.25
C PRO A 101 -21.42 -20.53 0.13
N THR A 102 -21.37 -21.14 -1.06
CA THR A 102 -20.54 -20.69 -2.19
C THR A 102 -20.88 -19.26 -2.64
N TYR A 103 -22.16 -18.96 -2.87
CA TYR A 103 -22.60 -17.69 -3.47
C TYR A 103 -23.06 -16.65 -2.45
N VAL A 104 -22.69 -16.82 -1.18
CA VAL A 104 -22.99 -15.87 -0.12
C VAL A 104 -21.73 -15.07 0.19
N PRO A 105 -21.77 -13.73 0.11
CA PRO A 105 -20.63 -12.90 0.52
C PRO A 105 -20.27 -13.17 1.98
N ILE A 106 -18.97 -13.27 2.25
CA ILE A 106 -18.47 -13.24 3.62
C ILE A 106 -18.66 -11.84 4.19
N GLN A 107 -18.79 -11.73 5.51
CA GLN A 107 -18.66 -10.43 6.15
C GLN A 107 -17.17 -10.08 6.24
N LEU A 108 -16.83 -8.87 5.82
CA LEU A 108 -15.49 -8.33 5.98
C LEU A 108 -15.47 -7.57 7.29
N ASP A 109 -15.28 -8.30 8.38
CA ASP A 109 -15.20 -7.74 9.73
C ASP A 109 -13.81 -7.14 9.96
N ALA A 110 -13.41 -6.18 9.13
CA ALA A 110 -12.11 -5.53 9.22
C ALA A 110 -12.25 -4.05 8.88
N PHE A 111 -12.46 -3.26 9.95
CA PHE A 111 -12.62 -1.81 9.95
C PHE A 111 -13.78 -1.34 9.06
N THR A 112 -14.87 -0.85 9.65
CA THR A 112 -15.67 0.17 8.98
C THR A 112 -14.68 1.24 8.50
N PRO A 113 -14.44 1.39 7.19
CA PRO A 113 -13.80 2.60 6.72
C PRO A 113 -14.70 3.72 7.25
N PRO A 114 -14.15 4.85 7.74
CA PRO A 114 -15.01 5.96 8.09
C PRO A 114 -15.94 6.20 6.89
N ILE A 115 -17.24 5.97 7.09
CA ILE A 115 -18.29 6.19 6.08
C ILE A 115 -18.29 7.65 5.60
N THR A 116 -17.56 8.49 6.31
CA THR A 116 -17.03 9.78 5.91
C THR A 116 -15.56 9.66 5.47
N TYR A 117 -15.34 9.44 4.18
CA TYR A 117 -14.14 9.99 3.56
C TYR A 117 -14.33 11.52 3.52
N PRO A 118 -13.37 12.35 3.96
CA PRO A 118 -13.46 13.79 3.72
C PRO A 118 -13.61 13.98 2.22
N SER A 119 -14.70 14.61 1.80
CA SER A 119 -14.91 14.91 0.39
C SER A 119 -13.76 15.77 -0.08
N VAL A 120 -13.11 15.38 -1.18
CA VAL A 120 -12.19 16.27 -1.93
C VAL A 120 -12.94 17.44 -2.59
N ALA A 121 -14.26 17.51 -2.39
CA ALA A 121 -15.08 18.66 -2.69
C ALA A 121 -14.76 19.80 -1.71
N ALA A 122 -13.88 20.68 -2.19
CA ALA A 122 -13.89 22.11 -1.95
C ALA A 122 -14.00 22.55 -0.48
N ALA A 123 -12.84 22.75 0.15
CA ALA A 123 -12.71 23.77 1.19
C ALA A 123 -12.93 25.15 0.56
N THR A 124 -14.19 25.50 0.25
CA THR A 124 -14.57 26.84 -0.22
C THR A 124 -15.67 27.48 0.64
N ASP A 125 -16.28 26.73 1.57
CA ASP A 125 -17.23 27.32 2.52
C ASP A 125 -16.47 27.88 3.72
N GLY A 126 -16.17 29.18 3.63
CA GLY A 126 -15.77 29.99 4.78
C GLY A 126 -14.61 30.95 4.54
N ILE A 127 -13.89 30.83 3.42
CA ILE A 127 -12.81 31.77 3.08
C ILE A 127 -13.35 32.76 2.05
N THR A 128 -13.94 33.85 2.53
CA THR A 128 -14.10 35.04 1.68
C THR A 128 -12.70 35.56 1.33
N ALA A 129 -12.52 36.11 0.12
CA ALA A 129 -11.25 36.66 -0.33
C ALA A 129 -10.70 37.73 0.66
N GLU A 130 -11.61 38.43 1.35
CA GLU A 130 -11.27 39.38 2.42
C GLU A 130 -10.77 38.69 3.69
N GLY A 131 -11.36 37.56 4.10
CA GLY A 131 -10.91 36.77 5.25
C GLY A 131 -9.55 36.10 5.03
N ALA A 132 -9.28 35.64 3.80
CA ALA A 132 -7.96 35.14 3.40
C ALA A 132 -6.88 36.23 3.48
N ALA A 133 -7.18 37.45 3.03
CA ALA A 133 -6.23 38.55 3.04
C ALA A 133 -5.86 38.98 4.47
N ILE A 134 -6.83 39.03 5.39
CA ILE A 134 -6.58 39.39 6.79
C ILE A 134 -5.76 38.30 7.50
N THR A 135 -6.14 37.03 7.33
CA THR A 135 -5.47 35.91 8.01
C THR A 135 -4.08 35.64 7.44
N GLY A 136 -3.93 35.68 6.10
CA GLY A 136 -2.64 35.53 5.42
C GLY A 136 -1.70 36.70 5.67
N GLY A 137 -2.22 37.94 5.69
CA GLY A 137 -1.44 39.14 6.00
C GLY A 137 -0.92 39.17 7.43
N ALA A 138 -1.76 38.83 8.42
CA ALA A 138 -1.38 38.82 9.82
C ALA A 138 -0.40 37.70 10.17
N VAL A 139 -0.64 36.47 9.71
CA VAL A 139 0.26 35.33 9.95
C VAL A 139 1.58 35.52 9.19
N GLY A 140 1.52 35.98 7.93
CA GLY A 140 2.71 36.26 7.13
C GLY A 140 3.61 37.35 7.73
N ALA A 141 3.02 38.43 8.26
CA ALA A 141 3.79 39.50 8.91
C ALA A 141 4.44 39.05 10.22
N VAL A 142 3.75 38.27 11.06
CA VAL A 142 4.28 37.80 12.34
C VAL A 142 5.37 36.73 12.15
N VAL A 143 5.16 35.76 11.26
CA VAL A 143 6.16 34.73 10.94
C VAL A 143 7.36 35.36 10.22
N GLY A 144 7.12 36.27 9.27
CA GLY A 144 8.20 36.99 8.58
C GLY A 144 9.06 37.82 9.53
N ALA A 145 8.44 38.59 10.44
CA ALA A 145 9.17 39.41 11.41
C ALA A 145 9.96 38.56 12.43
N THR A 146 9.39 37.44 12.91
CA THR A 146 10.08 36.57 13.87
C THR A 146 11.25 35.81 13.23
N LEU A 147 11.10 35.32 11.99
CA LEU A 147 12.20 34.69 11.26
C LEU A 147 13.30 35.69 10.91
N ALA A 148 12.96 36.90 10.46
CA ALA A 148 13.95 37.94 10.18
C ALA A 148 14.69 38.39 11.44
N PHE A 149 13.98 38.54 12.57
CA PHE A 149 14.60 38.85 13.86
C PHE A 149 15.51 37.71 14.34
N GLY A 150 15.05 36.46 14.27
CA GLY A 150 15.85 35.29 14.61
C GLY A 150 17.12 35.18 13.77
N TYR A 151 17.01 35.39 12.45
CA TYR A 151 18.16 35.42 11.54
C TYR A 151 19.14 36.57 11.88
N MET A 152 18.63 37.77 12.18
CA MET A 152 19.48 38.91 12.55
C MET A 152 20.21 38.69 13.89
N VAL A 153 19.54 38.08 14.87
CA VAL A 153 20.17 37.73 16.16
C VAL A 153 21.24 36.65 15.98
N MET A 154 20.96 35.61 15.20
CA MET A 154 21.93 34.53 14.95
C MET A 154 23.16 35.04 14.18
N THR A 155 22.96 35.84 13.14
CA THR A 155 24.07 36.39 12.33
C THR A 155 24.89 37.44 13.08
N ASN A 156 24.26 38.31 13.89
CA ASN A 156 25.03 39.25 14.73
C ASN A 156 25.77 38.54 15.86
N ARG A 157 25.25 37.43 16.41
CA ARG A 157 26.01 36.58 17.35
C ARG A 157 27.19 35.90 16.68
N ALA A 158 27.02 35.42 15.44
CA ALA A 158 28.08 34.74 14.70
C ALA A 158 29.24 35.67 14.31
N LYS A 159 29.03 36.99 14.20
CA LYS A 159 30.10 37.97 13.93
C LYS A 159 31.20 38.00 14.99
N HIS A 160 30.97 37.43 16.17
CA HIS A 160 31.95 37.38 17.27
C HIS A 160 32.44 35.95 17.57
N ILE A 161 32.17 34.99 16.68
CA ILE A 161 32.61 33.61 16.81
C ILE A 161 33.49 33.29 15.60
N GLU A 162 34.81 33.40 15.76
CA GLU A 162 35.74 32.84 14.79
C GLU A 162 35.82 31.32 14.98
N PRO A 163 35.56 30.51 13.93
CA PRO A 163 35.72 29.06 14.02
C PRO A 163 37.20 28.70 14.13
N ALA A 164 37.58 27.87 15.10
CA ALA A 164 38.92 27.30 15.16
C ALA A 164 39.06 26.23 14.06
N ILE A 165 39.80 26.55 13.00
CA ILE A 165 40.13 25.63 11.91
C ILE A 165 41.53 25.05 12.20
N ASN A 166 41.61 23.77 12.55
CA ASN A 166 42.90 23.06 12.58
C ASN A 166 43.31 22.74 11.14
N HIS A 167 44.43 23.32 10.70
CA HIS A 167 45.07 23.04 9.42
C HIS A 167 46.14 21.96 9.60
N GLU A 168 45.75 20.69 9.52
CA GLU A 168 46.73 19.63 9.32
C GLU A 168 46.09 18.53 8.47
N GLU A 169 46.49 18.48 7.19
CA GLU A 169 46.16 17.40 6.26
C GLU A 169 47.13 16.22 6.49
N PRO A 170 46.65 14.97 6.47
CA PRO A 170 47.52 13.79 6.56
C PRO A 170 48.32 13.60 5.25
N PRO A 171 49.60 13.18 5.32
CA PRO A 171 50.44 13.03 4.14
C PRO A 171 50.07 11.77 3.34
N GLU A 172 49.96 11.93 2.02
CA GLU A 172 50.02 10.83 1.06
C GLU A 172 51.48 10.41 0.87
N ASP A 173 51.80 9.13 1.09
CA ASP A 173 52.92 8.51 0.39
C ASP A 173 52.47 7.24 -0.37
N GLY A 174 52.71 7.30 -1.68
CA GLY A 174 52.76 6.14 -2.55
C GLY A 174 54.23 5.77 -2.72
N GLY A 175 54.55 4.50 -2.50
CA GLY A 175 55.89 3.94 -2.72
C GLY A 175 55.80 2.49 -3.15
N HIS A 176 55.76 2.29 -4.47
CA HIS A 176 55.96 1.04 -5.19
C HIS A 176 57.44 0.96 -5.65
N ALA A 177 57.91 -0.27 -5.93
CA ALA A 177 59.24 -0.69 -6.43
C ALA A 177 60.34 -0.83 -5.34
N ASP A 178 61.22 -1.83 -5.31
CA ASP A 178 61.46 -3.09 -6.04
C ASP A 178 62.37 -3.98 -5.14
N ASP A 179 62.51 -5.25 -5.51
CA ASP A 179 63.44 -6.33 -5.07
C ASP A 179 62.84 -7.51 -4.28
#